data_AF-A0A7X8I298-F1
#
_entry.id   AF-A0A7X8I298-F1
#
_cell.length_a   1.000
_cell.length_b   1.000
_cell.length_c   1.000
_cell.angle_alpha   90.00
_cell.angle_beta   90.00
_cell.angle_gamma   90.00
#
_symmetry.space_group_name_H-M   'P 1'
#
loop_
_entity.id
_entity.type
_entity.pdbx_description
1 polymer ?
#
loop_
_entity_poly.entity_id
_entity_poly.type
_entity_poly.pdbx_seq_one_letter_code
_entity_poly.pdbx_strand_id
1 'polypeptide(L)'
;MKGVIMSGGMGTRLRPLTCHLPKPMVPMFNKPVMEYGIDLLKRHGIDDIAVTLYYLPNMIMDYFGDGSDFDANIKYYIEDKPLGTGGSVKNAYKFLDNTFIVISGDAFTDIDLKKAYDFHRKKGSKATLILKREPIPLEYGVVITDENGKIIRFLEKPSWGEVFSDTINTGIYILEPEVLDYYEYGQNFDFSKDLFPRLLHDGVPIYGY
;
A
#
# COMPACT_ATOMS: atom_id res chain seq x y z
N MET A 1 15.22 4.99 -3.02
CA MET A 1 13.76 4.75 -3.02
C MET A 1 13.38 4.34 -1.62
N LYS A 2 12.24 4.81 -1.12
CA LYS A 2 11.77 4.52 0.23
C LYS A 2 10.56 3.58 0.20
N GLY A 3 10.39 2.82 1.27
CA GLY A 3 9.26 1.90 1.45
C GLY A 3 8.28 2.43 2.49
N VAL A 4 7.00 2.12 2.32
CA VAL A 4 5.96 2.32 3.32
C VAL A 4 5.20 1.02 3.49
N ILE A 5 5.10 0.53 4.72
CA ILE A 5 4.24 -0.61 5.07
C ILE A 5 3.04 -0.09 5.86
N MET A 6 1.84 -0.26 5.29
CA MET A 6 0.59 0.12 5.93
C MET A 6 0.10 -0.96 6.90
N SER A 7 0.25 -0.71 8.19
CA SER A 7 -0.02 -1.68 9.26
C SER A 7 -1.07 -1.19 10.27
N GLY A 8 -1.88 -0.19 9.90
CA GLY A 8 -2.92 0.40 10.77
C GLY A 8 -4.25 -0.36 10.85
N GLY A 9 -4.50 -1.34 9.98
CA GLY A 9 -5.80 -2.02 9.89
C GLY A 9 -6.13 -2.92 11.09
N MET A 10 -7.36 -2.82 11.62
CA MET A 10 -7.84 -3.66 12.73
C MET A 10 -8.02 -5.15 12.40
N GLY A 11 -7.92 -5.55 11.11
CA GLY A 11 -7.98 -6.95 10.70
C GLY A 11 -9.26 -7.69 11.08
N THR A 12 -10.41 -7.00 11.18
CA THR A 12 -11.65 -7.53 11.78
C THR A 12 -12.19 -8.80 11.12
N ARG A 13 -11.90 -9.01 9.83
CA ARG A 13 -12.29 -10.20 9.07
C ARG A 13 -11.62 -11.50 9.52
N LEU A 14 -10.45 -11.40 10.16
CA LEU A 14 -9.69 -12.55 10.66
C LEU A 14 -9.96 -12.84 12.14
N ARG A 15 -10.97 -12.19 12.74
CA ARG A 15 -11.36 -12.51 14.12
C ARG A 15 -11.82 -13.98 14.19
N PRO A 16 -11.45 -14.70 15.28
CA PRO A 16 -10.89 -14.20 16.53
C PRO A 16 -9.35 -14.04 16.57
N LEU A 17 -8.61 -14.44 15.53
CA LEU A 17 -7.14 -14.39 15.54
C LEU A 17 -6.61 -12.98 15.79
N THR A 18 -7.28 -11.97 15.24
CA THR A 18 -6.87 -10.57 15.31
C THR A 18 -7.41 -9.80 16.51
N CYS A 19 -7.98 -10.47 17.52
CA CYS A 19 -8.46 -9.78 18.74
C CYS A 19 -7.31 -9.33 19.67
N HIS A 20 -6.21 -10.07 19.66
CA HIS A 20 -5.04 -9.84 20.53
C HIS A 20 -3.72 -9.82 19.74
N LEU A 21 -3.80 -9.78 18.41
CA LEU A 21 -2.66 -9.81 17.50
C LEU A 21 -3.00 -8.95 16.27
N PRO A 22 -2.22 -7.92 15.93
CA PRO A 22 -2.49 -7.13 14.74
C PRO A 22 -2.29 -8.01 13.51
N LYS A 23 -3.08 -7.78 12.45
CA LYS A 23 -3.04 -8.60 11.22
C LYS A 23 -1.62 -8.77 10.63
N PRO A 24 -0.76 -7.73 10.59
CA PRO A 24 0.62 -7.86 10.11
C PRO A 24 1.49 -8.83 10.92
N MET A 25 1.11 -9.12 12.18
CA MET A 25 1.80 -10.04 13.08
C MET A 25 1.26 -11.48 13.03
N VAL A 26 0.23 -11.75 12.24
CA VAL A 26 -0.28 -13.13 12.06
C VAL A 26 0.85 -13.99 11.48
N PRO A 27 1.18 -15.15 12.09
CA PRO A 27 2.30 -15.96 11.65
C PRO A 27 1.95 -16.71 10.36
N MET A 28 2.86 -16.65 9.39
CA MET A 28 2.88 -17.44 8.17
C MET A 28 4.25 -18.09 8.05
N PHE A 29 4.29 -19.43 7.98
CA PHE A 29 5.54 -20.21 7.98
C PHE A 29 6.55 -19.77 9.07
N ASN A 30 6.07 -19.62 10.31
CA ASN A 30 6.84 -19.26 11.52
C ASN A 30 7.36 -17.82 11.60
N LYS A 31 6.94 -16.92 10.70
CA LYS A 31 7.30 -15.49 10.71
C LYS A 31 6.04 -14.63 10.58
N PRO A 32 5.97 -13.42 11.17
CA PRO A 32 4.92 -12.45 10.89
C PRO A 32 4.74 -12.20 9.38
N VAL A 33 3.51 -12.04 8.90
CA VAL A 33 3.25 -11.67 7.49
C VAL A 33 4.02 -10.42 7.07
N MET A 34 4.10 -9.42 7.95
CA MET A 34 4.79 -8.17 7.69
C MET A 34 6.28 -8.36 7.39
N GLU A 35 6.92 -9.39 7.97
CA GLU A 35 8.34 -9.68 7.75
C GLU A 35 8.61 -9.98 6.28
N TYR A 36 7.70 -10.67 5.60
CA TYR A 36 7.82 -10.91 4.15
C TYR A 36 7.75 -9.61 3.33
N GLY A 37 7.02 -8.60 3.80
CA GLY A 37 7.00 -7.28 3.19
C GLY A 37 8.34 -6.55 3.35
N ILE A 38 8.97 -6.65 4.52
CA ILE A 38 10.31 -6.11 4.77
C ILE A 38 11.34 -6.84 3.90
N ASP A 39 11.33 -8.18 3.89
CA ASP A 39 12.20 -9.01 3.05
C ASP A 39 12.07 -8.67 1.57
N LEU A 40 10.84 -8.41 1.10
CA LEU A 40 10.57 -8.01 -0.28
C LEU A 40 11.20 -6.65 -0.59
N LEU A 41 11.00 -5.64 0.26
CA LEU A 41 11.61 -4.31 0.10
C LEU A 41 13.14 -4.40 0.09
N LYS A 42 13.70 -5.14 1.05
CA LYS A 42 15.14 -5.39 1.19
C LYS A 42 15.75 -6.06 -0.03
N ARG A 43 15.08 -7.10 -0.57
CA ARG A 43 15.52 -7.78 -1.80
C ARG A 43 15.65 -6.83 -2.99
N HIS A 44 14.86 -5.75 -3.01
CA HIS A 44 14.87 -4.72 -4.05
C HIS A 44 15.69 -3.47 -3.68
N GLY A 45 16.51 -3.55 -2.63
CA GLY A 45 17.42 -2.47 -2.21
C GLY A 45 16.73 -1.28 -1.55
N ILE A 46 15.56 -1.51 -0.93
CA ILE A 46 14.82 -0.49 -0.19
C ILE A 46 15.03 -0.74 1.30
N ASP A 47 15.97 -0.01 1.88
CA ASP A 47 16.39 -0.18 3.27
C ASP A 47 15.66 0.77 4.23
N ASP A 48 15.30 1.96 3.75
CA ASP A 48 14.58 2.96 4.53
C ASP A 48 13.07 2.74 4.43
N ILE A 49 12.45 2.31 5.54
CA ILE A 49 11.06 1.87 5.61
C ILE A 49 10.28 2.69 6.65
N ALA A 50 9.19 3.30 6.22
CA ALA A 50 8.17 3.84 7.11
C ALA A 50 7.10 2.78 7.40
N VAL A 51 6.72 2.62 8.66
CA VAL A 51 5.63 1.73 9.05
C VAL A 51 4.56 2.56 9.72
N THR A 52 3.35 2.54 9.16
CA THR A 52 2.20 3.25 9.74
C THR A 52 1.38 2.31 10.61
N LEU A 53 1.04 2.76 11.82
CA LEU A 53 0.47 1.92 12.87
C LEU A 53 -0.75 2.57 13.51
N TYR A 54 -1.70 1.76 13.95
CA TYR A 54 -2.86 2.20 14.74
C TYR A 54 -3.29 1.12 15.73
N TYR A 55 -3.58 -0.10 15.25
CA TYR A 55 -4.05 -1.19 16.09
C TYR A 55 -2.89 -1.97 16.72
N LEU A 56 -2.79 -1.92 18.06
CA LEU A 56 -1.78 -2.61 18.87
C LEU A 56 -0.32 -2.36 18.39
N PRO A 57 0.10 -1.08 18.26
CA PRO A 57 1.38 -0.70 17.65
C PRO A 57 2.59 -1.32 18.36
N ASN A 58 2.54 -1.42 19.70
CA ASN A 58 3.64 -1.93 20.52
C ASN A 58 4.08 -3.34 20.09
N MET A 59 3.16 -4.24 19.74
CA MET A 59 3.55 -5.60 19.31
C MET A 59 4.38 -5.61 18.02
N ILE A 60 4.13 -4.67 17.10
CA ILE A 60 4.90 -4.54 15.87
C ILE A 60 6.26 -3.90 16.20
N MET A 61 6.28 -2.85 17.02
CA MET A 61 7.51 -2.17 17.42
C MET A 61 8.44 -3.07 18.24
N ASP A 62 7.91 -3.86 19.16
CA ASP A 62 8.67 -4.76 20.02
C ASP A 62 9.32 -5.91 19.20
N TYR A 63 8.66 -6.38 18.14
CA TYR A 63 9.19 -7.44 17.28
C TYR A 63 10.21 -6.93 16.26
N PHE A 64 9.92 -5.81 15.59
CA PHE A 64 10.75 -5.31 14.49
C PHE A 64 11.85 -4.33 14.93
N GLY A 65 11.79 -3.79 16.15
CA GLY A 65 12.81 -2.89 16.69
C GLY A 65 13.05 -1.68 15.81
N ASP A 66 14.29 -1.26 15.61
CA ASP A 66 14.64 -0.22 14.63
C ASP A 66 14.85 -0.78 13.20
N GLY A 67 14.63 -2.08 13.00
CA GLY A 67 14.85 -2.80 11.76
C GLY A 67 16.25 -3.39 11.59
N SER A 68 17.18 -3.14 12.52
CA SER A 68 18.58 -3.58 12.39
C SER A 68 18.74 -5.10 12.26
N ASP A 69 17.91 -5.89 12.95
CA ASP A 69 17.88 -7.36 12.83
C ASP A 69 17.44 -7.85 11.43
N PHE A 70 16.87 -6.97 10.61
CA PHE A 70 16.39 -7.23 9.24
C PHE A 70 17.21 -6.49 8.18
N ASP A 71 18.38 -5.95 8.56
CA ASP A 71 19.21 -5.07 7.75
C ASP A 71 18.45 -3.82 7.23
N ALA A 72 17.39 -3.38 7.91
CA ALA A 72 16.52 -2.26 7.50
C ALA A 72 16.62 -1.07 8.48
N ASN A 73 16.24 0.11 8.01
CA ASN A 73 16.03 1.30 8.84
C ASN A 73 14.54 1.59 8.95
N ILE A 74 13.91 1.17 10.03
CA ILE A 74 12.47 1.28 10.23
C ILE A 74 12.12 2.54 11.05
N LYS A 75 11.18 3.33 10.55
CA LYS A 75 10.56 4.45 11.28
C LYS A 75 9.07 4.22 11.45
N TYR A 76 8.59 4.37 12.68
CA TYR A 76 7.18 4.17 13.02
C TYR A 76 6.41 5.49 13.04
N TYR A 77 5.20 5.45 12.49
CA TYR A 77 4.24 6.56 12.48
C TYR A 77 2.93 6.05 13.06
N ILE A 78 2.67 6.40 14.33
CA ILE A 78 1.51 5.93 15.07
C ILE A 78 0.37 6.94 14.91
N GLU A 79 -0.80 6.44 14.56
CA GLU A 79 -2.04 7.18 14.49
C GLU A 79 -2.84 7.08 15.79
N ASP A 80 -3.41 8.18 16.25
CA ASP A 80 -4.34 8.18 17.39
C ASP A 80 -5.76 7.77 17.00
N LYS A 81 -6.11 7.93 15.72
CA LYS A 81 -7.42 7.62 15.15
C LYS A 81 -7.23 7.07 13.74
N PRO A 82 -8.12 6.21 13.22
CA PRO A 82 -7.97 5.65 11.89
C PRO A 82 -8.11 6.76 10.82
N LEU A 83 -7.04 7.02 10.07
CA LEU A 83 -7.00 8.07 9.04
C LEU A 83 -7.24 7.55 7.60
N GLY A 84 -7.56 6.28 7.44
CA GLY A 84 -7.64 5.66 6.10
C GLY A 84 -6.25 5.44 5.50
N THR A 85 -6.20 4.80 4.33
CA THR A 85 -4.95 4.38 3.70
C THR A 85 -4.04 5.56 3.32
N GLY A 86 -4.60 6.61 2.73
CA GLY A 86 -3.85 7.81 2.36
C GLY A 86 -3.48 8.65 3.57
N GLY A 87 -4.43 8.93 4.46
CA GLY A 87 -4.17 9.70 5.68
C GLY A 87 -3.06 9.07 6.55
N SER A 88 -3.02 7.73 6.59
CA SER A 88 -1.96 6.97 7.23
C SER A 88 -0.58 7.25 6.64
N VAL A 89 -0.43 7.16 5.32
CA VAL A 89 0.83 7.42 4.62
C VAL A 89 1.25 8.89 4.73
N LYS A 90 0.30 9.83 4.77
CA LYS A 90 0.59 11.27 4.96
C LYS A 90 1.25 11.57 6.29
N ASN A 91 1.12 10.73 7.33
CA ASN A 91 1.89 10.92 8.56
C ASN A 91 3.40 10.79 8.34
N ALA A 92 3.80 10.01 7.34
CA ALA A 92 5.20 9.83 6.96
C ALA A 92 5.68 10.84 5.90
N TYR A 93 4.89 11.87 5.52
CA TYR A 93 5.21 12.72 4.36
C TYR A 93 6.60 13.37 4.39
N LYS A 94 7.10 13.77 5.57
CA LYS A 94 8.46 14.35 5.72
C LYS A 94 9.57 13.35 5.40
N PHE A 95 9.29 12.06 5.57
CA PHE A 95 10.20 10.99 5.22
C PHE A 95 10.12 10.64 3.73
N LEU A 96 8.99 10.90 3.07
CA LEU A 96 8.73 10.54 1.66
C LEU A 96 9.14 11.67 0.71
N ASP A 97 10.45 11.94 0.63
CA ASP A 97 11.06 13.02 -0.17
C ASP A 97 11.38 12.65 -1.63
N ASN A 98 11.19 11.38 -2.00
CA ASN A 98 11.39 10.85 -3.33
C ASN A 98 10.34 9.78 -3.65
N THR A 99 10.32 9.29 -4.90
CA THR A 99 9.43 8.19 -5.29
C THR A 99 9.52 7.02 -4.30
N PHE A 100 8.37 6.57 -3.82
CA PHE A 100 8.28 5.57 -2.76
C PHE A 100 7.30 4.46 -3.13
N ILE A 101 7.51 3.30 -2.53
CA ILE A 101 6.64 2.14 -2.68
C ILE A 101 5.78 2.01 -1.42
N VAL A 102 4.48 1.83 -1.61
CA VAL A 102 3.55 1.48 -0.54
C VAL A 102 3.17 0.01 -0.68
N ILE A 103 3.24 -0.73 0.42
CA ILE A 103 2.84 -2.13 0.52
C ILE A 103 1.86 -2.27 1.69
N SER A 104 0.83 -3.08 1.53
CA SER A 104 -0.06 -3.44 2.64
C SER A 104 0.66 -4.37 3.63
N GLY A 105 0.51 -4.17 4.94
CA GLY A 105 1.18 -4.96 5.98
C GLY A 105 0.76 -6.43 6.04
N ASP A 106 -0.25 -6.83 5.27
CA ASP A 106 -0.71 -8.20 5.09
C ASP A 106 -0.39 -8.77 3.70
N ALA A 107 0.38 -8.06 2.88
CA ALA A 107 0.75 -8.51 1.55
C ALA A 107 1.76 -9.66 1.61
N PHE A 108 1.48 -10.73 0.88
CA PHE A 108 2.38 -11.87 0.69
C PHE A 108 2.55 -12.14 -0.80
N THR A 109 3.68 -11.73 -1.36
CA THR A 109 3.94 -11.73 -2.80
C THR A 109 5.43 -11.77 -3.12
N ASP A 110 5.77 -12.21 -4.32
CA ASP A 110 7.11 -12.28 -4.90
C ASP A 110 7.30 -11.29 -6.06
N ILE A 111 6.45 -10.26 -6.15
CA ILE A 111 6.50 -9.27 -7.23
C ILE A 111 7.88 -8.63 -7.41
N ASP A 112 8.28 -8.44 -8.66
CA ASP A 112 9.48 -7.72 -9.04
C ASP A 112 9.24 -6.20 -8.96
N LEU A 113 9.47 -5.62 -7.76
CA LEU A 113 9.29 -4.20 -7.50
C LEU A 113 10.20 -3.32 -8.36
N LYS A 114 11.38 -3.82 -8.73
CA LYS A 114 12.30 -3.09 -9.63
C LYS A 114 11.69 -2.93 -11.02
N LYS A 115 11.12 -3.99 -11.62
CA LYS A 115 10.43 -3.88 -12.91
C LYS A 115 9.23 -2.94 -12.86
N ALA A 116 8.44 -3.00 -11.78
CA ALA A 116 7.31 -2.10 -11.60
C ALA A 116 7.76 -0.63 -11.46
N TYR A 117 8.87 -0.39 -10.76
CA TYR A 117 9.50 0.92 -10.64
C TYR A 117 10.01 1.44 -11.98
N ASP A 118 10.73 0.61 -12.74
CA ASP A 118 11.21 0.98 -14.08
C ASP A 118 10.04 1.32 -15.02
N PHE A 119 8.94 0.58 -14.94
CA PHE A 119 7.70 0.89 -15.65
C PHE A 119 7.12 2.24 -15.23
N HIS A 120 7.01 2.50 -13.93
CA HIS A 120 6.53 3.78 -13.38
C HIS A 120 7.33 4.97 -13.93
N ARG A 121 8.66 4.87 -13.90
CA ARG A 121 9.57 5.89 -14.42
C ARG A 121 9.45 6.06 -15.93
N LYS A 122 9.39 4.97 -16.70
CA LYS A 122 9.24 5.00 -18.16
C LYS A 122 7.94 5.68 -18.61
N LYS A 123 6.86 5.51 -17.85
CA LYS A 123 5.55 6.11 -18.16
C LYS A 123 5.41 7.55 -17.69
N GLY A 124 6.33 8.06 -16.86
CA GLY A 124 6.15 9.36 -16.20
C GLY A 124 4.91 9.39 -15.30
N SER A 125 4.57 8.24 -14.71
CA SER A 125 3.40 8.07 -13.87
C SER A 125 3.56 8.83 -12.55
N LYS A 126 2.46 9.38 -12.00
CA LYS A 126 2.44 9.93 -10.63
C LYS A 126 1.97 8.91 -9.60
N ALA A 127 1.16 7.94 -10.04
CA ALA A 127 0.78 6.78 -9.26
C ALA A 127 0.72 5.55 -10.16
N THR A 128 1.52 4.54 -9.85
CA THR A 128 1.42 3.21 -10.48
C THR A 128 0.81 2.24 -9.50
N LEU A 129 -0.32 1.64 -9.88
CA LEU A 129 -1.00 0.60 -9.12
C LEU A 129 -0.51 -0.76 -9.62
N ILE A 130 -0.13 -1.63 -8.70
CA ILE A 130 0.14 -3.02 -9.03
C ILE A 130 -1.19 -3.76 -9.14
N LEU A 131 -1.43 -4.34 -10.31
CA LEU A 131 -2.68 -5.02 -10.63
C LEU A 131 -2.48 -6.54 -10.71
N LYS A 132 -3.57 -7.27 -10.48
CA LYS A 132 -3.61 -8.73 -10.67
C LYS A 132 -4.95 -9.12 -11.27
N ARG A 133 -4.96 -10.13 -12.15
CA ARG A 133 -6.23 -10.74 -12.59
C ARG A 133 -6.73 -11.73 -11.54
N GLU A 134 -7.98 -11.55 -11.13
CA GLU A 134 -8.66 -12.37 -10.14
C GLU A 134 -10.06 -12.73 -10.67
N PRO A 135 -10.39 -14.03 -10.84
CA PRO A 135 -11.69 -14.47 -11.33
C PRO A 135 -12.89 -13.96 -10.51
N ILE A 136 -12.71 -13.69 -9.21
CA ILE A 136 -13.78 -13.20 -8.33
C ILE A 136 -13.37 -11.84 -7.70
N PRO A 137 -13.62 -10.71 -8.40
CA PRO A 137 -13.06 -9.42 -8.01
C PRO A 137 -13.87 -8.59 -7.00
N LEU A 138 -15.03 -9.08 -6.53
CA LEU A 138 -16.01 -8.30 -5.74
C LEU A 138 -15.45 -7.67 -4.45
N GLU A 139 -14.46 -8.32 -3.85
CA GLU A 139 -13.88 -7.90 -2.57
C GLU A 139 -12.82 -6.80 -2.72
N TYR A 140 -12.50 -6.42 -3.96
CA TYR A 140 -11.38 -5.55 -4.32
C TYR A 140 -11.81 -4.34 -5.15
N GLY A 141 -10.89 -3.38 -5.32
CA GLY A 141 -11.04 -2.34 -6.32
C GLY A 141 -10.76 -2.87 -7.72
N VAL A 142 -11.67 -2.67 -8.66
CA VAL A 142 -11.56 -3.08 -10.06
C VAL A 142 -11.04 -1.94 -10.90
N VAL A 143 -10.07 -2.25 -11.75
CA VAL A 143 -9.35 -1.27 -12.56
C VAL A 143 -9.50 -1.63 -14.04
N ILE A 144 -9.78 -0.62 -14.88
CA ILE A 144 -9.63 -0.75 -16.33
C ILE A 144 -8.45 0.10 -16.76
N THR A 145 -7.61 -0.50 -17.60
CA THR A 145 -6.50 0.17 -18.28
C THR A 145 -6.71 0.18 -19.79
N ASP A 146 -6.12 1.15 -20.46
CA ASP A 146 -5.94 1.11 -21.92
C ASP A 146 -4.80 0.15 -22.32
N GLU A 147 -4.56 0.00 -23.62
CA GLU A 147 -3.50 -0.86 -24.18
C GLU A 147 -2.09 -0.47 -23.70
N ASN A 148 -1.91 0.77 -23.24
CA ASN A 148 -0.66 1.30 -22.72
C ASN A 148 -0.54 1.19 -21.20
N GLY A 149 -1.54 0.60 -20.52
CA GLY A 149 -1.60 0.47 -19.07
C GLY A 149 -2.09 1.73 -18.37
N LYS A 150 -2.52 2.79 -19.07
CA LYS A 150 -3.07 4.00 -18.43
C LYS A 150 -4.42 3.65 -17.81
N ILE A 151 -4.63 3.99 -16.55
CA ILE A 151 -5.91 3.71 -15.90
C ILE A 151 -6.95 4.67 -16.46
N ILE A 152 -8.05 4.11 -16.96
CA ILE A 152 -9.19 4.88 -17.50
C ILE A 152 -10.35 4.93 -16.52
N ARG A 153 -10.48 3.90 -15.67
CA ARG A 153 -11.57 3.78 -14.71
C ARG A 153 -11.09 2.99 -13.50
N PHE A 154 -11.48 3.47 -12.33
CA PHE A 154 -11.27 2.82 -11.04
C PHE A 154 -12.60 2.73 -10.31
N LEU A 155 -12.96 1.55 -9.80
CA LEU A 155 -14.17 1.34 -8.99
C LEU A 155 -13.85 0.49 -7.77
N GLU A 156 -14.07 1.02 -6.58
CA GLU A 156 -13.82 0.30 -5.32
C GLU A 156 -15.02 -0.60 -4.97
N LYS A 157 -14.78 -1.91 -4.77
CA LYS A 157 -15.77 -2.91 -4.31
C LYS A 157 -17.09 -2.89 -5.10
N PRO A 158 -17.05 -3.25 -6.40
CA PRO A 158 -18.24 -3.27 -7.24
C PRO A 158 -19.24 -4.33 -6.78
N SER A 159 -20.54 -4.05 -6.99
CA SER A 159 -21.53 -5.12 -7.03
C SER A 159 -21.37 -5.96 -8.31
N TRP A 160 -21.94 -7.17 -8.37
CA TRP A 160 -21.89 -8.03 -9.57
C TRP A 160 -22.34 -7.33 -10.86
N GLY A 161 -23.30 -6.40 -10.76
CA GLY A 161 -23.78 -5.61 -11.91
C GLY A 161 -22.82 -4.52 -12.37
N GLU A 162 -21.79 -4.21 -11.59
CA GLU A 162 -20.77 -3.20 -11.84
C GLU A 162 -19.40 -3.81 -12.16
N VAL A 163 -19.26 -5.14 -12.10
CA VAL A 163 -18.01 -5.82 -12.47
C VAL A 163 -17.82 -5.72 -13.98
N PHE A 164 -16.87 -4.89 -14.39
CA PHE A 164 -16.51 -4.65 -15.80
C PHE A 164 -15.10 -5.14 -16.17
N SER A 165 -14.34 -5.66 -15.21
CA SER A 165 -12.99 -6.19 -15.39
C SER A 165 -12.68 -7.21 -14.29
N ASP A 166 -11.82 -8.18 -14.58
CA ASP A 166 -11.24 -9.14 -13.63
C ASP A 166 -9.94 -8.64 -13.00
N THR A 167 -9.52 -7.41 -13.34
CA THR A 167 -8.25 -6.84 -12.91
C THR A 167 -8.46 -6.05 -11.61
N ILE A 168 -7.83 -6.53 -10.53
CA ILE A 168 -7.95 -6.00 -9.18
C ILE A 168 -6.73 -5.19 -8.74
N ASN A 169 -6.97 -4.21 -7.88
CA ASN A 169 -5.97 -3.47 -7.12
C ASN A 169 -5.43 -4.34 -5.98
N THR A 170 -4.11 -4.55 -5.94
CA THR A 170 -3.45 -5.42 -4.96
C THR A 170 -3.16 -4.75 -3.60
N GLY A 171 -3.30 -3.43 -3.50
CA GLY A 171 -2.86 -2.70 -2.30
C GLY A 171 -1.37 -2.32 -2.32
N ILE A 172 -0.68 -2.52 -3.45
CA ILE A 172 0.72 -2.15 -3.65
C ILE A 172 0.79 -1.01 -4.67
N TYR A 173 1.53 0.04 -4.34
CA TYR A 173 1.59 1.28 -5.11
C TYR A 173 3.01 1.80 -5.24
N ILE A 174 3.31 2.47 -6.35
CA ILE A 174 4.50 3.32 -6.53
C ILE A 174 4.02 4.74 -6.75
N LEU A 175 4.39 5.64 -5.85
CA LEU A 175 3.85 6.99 -5.78
C LEU A 175 4.95 8.04 -5.82
N GLU A 176 4.69 9.15 -6.49
CA GLU A 176 5.51 10.36 -6.40
C GLU A 176 5.05 11.22 -5.21
N PRO A 177 5.97 11.88 -4.45
CA PRO A 177 5.62 12.65 -3.24
C PRO A 177 4.50 13.69 -3.40
N GLU A 178 4.44 14.34 -4.57
CA GLU A 178 3.45 15.35 -4.91
C GLU A 178 1.99 14.85 -4.87
N VAL A 179 1.74 13.53 -4.99
CA VAL A 179 0.37 13.00 -4.82
C VAL A 179 -0.14 13.15 -3.39
N LEU A 180 0.76 13.33 -2.42
CA LEU A 180 0.39 13.58 -1.04
C LEU A 180 -0.19 14.98 -0.85
N ASP A 181 0.07 15.94 -1.75
CA ASP A 181 -0.40 17.33 -1.64
C ASP A 181 -1.90 17.48 -1.99
N TYR A 182 -2.53 16.39 -2.42
CA TYR A 182 -3.97 16.32 -2.71
C TYR A 182 -4.84 16.35 -1.44
N TYR A 183 -4.24 16.18 -0.26
CA TYR A 183 -4.95 16.10 1.02
C TYR A 183 -4.08 16.54 2.20
N GLU A 184 -4.76 16.95 3.27
CA GLU A 184 -4.14 17.59 4.43
C GLU A 184 -3.68 16.58 5.48
N TYR A 185 -2.71 16.98 6.31
CA TYR A 185 -2.26 16.18 7.45
C TYR A 185 -3.41 15.96 8.45
N GLY A 186 -3.60 14.71 8.90
CA GLY A 186 -4.65 14.34 9.86
C GLY A 186 -6.06 14.19 9.27
N GLN A 187 -6.20 14.33 7.94
CA GLN A 187 -7.45 14.06 7.23
C GLN A 187 -7.69 12.55 7.11
N ASN A 188 -8.94 12.11 7.29
CA ASN A 188 -9.34 10.75 6.94
C ASN A 188 -9.47 10.67 5.41
N PHE A 189 -8.57 9.93 4.76
CA PHE A 189 -8.41 9.90 3.31
C PHE A 189 -7.94 8.51 2.86
N ASP A 190 -8.62 7.93 1.87
CA ASP A 190 -8.32 6.62 1.31
C ASP A 190 -7.74 6.74 -0.11
N PHE A 191 -6.70 5.96 -0.43
CA PHE A 191 -6.13 5.95 -1.77
C PHE A 191 -7.13 5.50 -2.83
N SER A 192 -7.80 4.37 -2.60
CA SER A 192 -8.74 3.81 -3.57
C SER A 192 -10.03 4.64 -3.71
N LYS A 193 -10.53 5.24 -2.63
CA LYS A 193 -11.81 5.96 -2.66
C LYS A 193 -11.65 7.43 -3.02
N ASP A 194 -10.54 8.05 -2.62
CA ASP A 194 -10.35 9.49 -2.74
C ASP A 194 -9.20 9.84 -3.69
N LEU A 195 -7.99 9.30 -3.48
CA LEU A 195 -6.81 9.70 -4.26
C LEU A 195 -6.94 9.36 -5.74
N PHE A 196 -7.07 8.08 -6.08
CA PHE A 196 -7.03 7.65 -7.49
C PHE A 196 -8.20 8.22 -8.31
N PRO A 197 -9.45 8.26 -7.81
CA PRO A 197 -10.52 8.95 -8.50
C PRO A 197 -10.24 10.44 -8.74
N ARG A 198 -9.62 11.14 -7.78
CA ARG A 198 -9.27 12.55 -7.93
C ARG A 198 -8.13 12.76 -8.93
N LEU A 199 -7.10 11.92 -8.92
CA LEU A 199 -6.02 11.95 -9.91
C LEU A 199 -6.55 11.71 -11.33
N LEU A 200 -7.49 10.77 -11.50
CA LEU A 200 -8.15 10.52 -12.78
C LEU A 200 -8.95 11.73 -13.26
N HIS A 201 -9.75 12.33 -12.37
CA HIS A 201 -10.53 13.53 -12.66
C HIS A 201 -9.65 14.69 -13.11
N ASP A 202 -8.52 14.90 -12.44
CA ASP A 202 -7.59 15.99 -12.73
C ASP A 202 -6.66 15.71 -13.93
N GLY A 203 -6.84 14.55 -14.60
CA GLY A 203 -6.06 14.16 -15.77
C GLY A 203 -4.61 13.79 -15.46
N VAL A 204 -4.27 13.56 -14.19
CA VAL A 204 -2.93 13.18 -13.75
C VAL A 204 -2.61 11.78 -14.28
N PRO A 205 -1.42 11.55 -14.86
CA PRO A 205 -1.05 10.24 -15.40
C PRO A 205 -0.92 9.21 -14.28
N ILE A 206 -1.85 8.27 -14.23
CA ILE A 206 -1.80 7.08 -13.38
C ILE A 206 -1.89 5.80 -14.22
N TYR A 207 -1.14 4.77 -13.83
CA TYR A 207 -0.94 3.57 -14.64
C TYR A 207 -1.10 2.29 -13.80
N GLY A 208 -1.55 1.22 -14.44
CA GLY A 208 -1.53 -0.14 -13.92
C GLY A 208 -0.32 -0.91 -14.43
N TYR A 209 0.34 -1.64 -13.53
CA TYR A 209 1.38 -2.62 -13.86
C TYR A 209 0.86 -4.04 -13.64
#